data_AF-A0A5B7BJX1-F1
#
_entry.id   AF-A0A5B7BJX1-F1
#
_cell.length_a   1.000
_cell.length_b   1.000
_cell.length_c   1.000
_cell.angle_alpha   90.00
_cell.angle_beta   90.00
_cell.angle_gamma   90.00
#
_symmetry.space_group_name_H-M   'P 1'
#
loop_
_entity.id
_entity.type
_entity.pdbx_description
1 polymer ?
#
loop_
_entity_poly.entity_id
_entity_poly.type
_entity_poly.pdbx_seq_one_letter_code
_entity_poly.pdbx_strand_id
1 'polypeptide(L)'
;SSTCNDAVANPKPLKLKAMADEELDLTVPSCLHLVSAFLAMEPPDVLISLARVCGGGSIAERVQSFIWDHCISKADGKCHAPYLKSFLKKLILDVESRGAEVLDELYEQYAFYMTSLKDGDVVKGSSRILKCISFLFPEDGLEAPSCPKSMKLEVPLQCSLNMLEGDTGCSIWPSSLYLSEFILSCPEIFSNKSCFEVGSGVGLVGICLAHVKASKVILSDGDLSSLANMKLNLELNQLSTRTDLSERATQNPNSVQCIYLPWESALETELQDFVADIILGADVIYDPLCLPHLIRVLAVVLSREKSYSDHQSDSCLGSLQSGRPINDEVHGAGNTHGLDGRKTPHNNDLKRSVSDDDDRHGSGADQGKAKCNGAPDAESLCLASKEGTVAYIASVIRNIDTFNYFLTLADQANLTVTDITEKVKLFDLLPYMQSYQRSSIRLFTVTYLCK
;
A
#
# COMPACT_ATOMS: atom_id res chain seq x y z
N SER A 1 -2.56 -10.52 -83.30
CA SER A 1 -3.77 -11.33 -83.01
C SER A 1 -3.38 -12.58 -82.25
N SER A 2 -3.40 -12.54 -80.92
CA SER A 2 -3.53 -13.72 -80.04
C SER A 2 -3.52 -13.24 -78.60
N THR A 3 -4.68 -13.37 -77.97
CA THR A 3 -4.99 -13.16 -76.55
C THR A 3 -4.19 -14.10 -75.65
N CYS A 4 -3.68 -13.58 -74.53
CA CYS A 4 -3.35 -14.38 -73.36
C CYS A 4 -3.73 -13.62 -72.08
N ASN A 5 -4.13 -14.40 -71.09
CA ASN A 5 -4.90 -14.06 -69.88
C ASN A 5 -4.17 -13.14 -68.90
N ASP A 6 -4.93 -12.32 -68.17
CA ASP A 6 -4.63 -12.05 -66.76
C ASP A 6 -5.92 -11.95 -65.95
N ALA A 7 -5.95 -12.74 -64.87
CA ALA A 7 -7.07 -12.93 -63.98
C ALA A 7 -7.22 -11.75 -63.02
N VAL A 8 -8.41 -11.15 -62.98
CA VAL A 8 -8.79 -10.16 -61.97
C VAL A 8 -9.18 -10.91 -60.69
N ALA A 9 -8.28 -10.96 -59.72
CA ALA A 9 -8.59 -11.40 -58.36
C ALA A 9 -9.22 -10.24 -57.59
N ASN A 10 -10.52 -10.37 -57.30
CA ASN A 10 -11.29 -9.48 -56.44
C ASN A 10 -10.89 -9.75 -54.97
N PRO A 11 -10.45 -8.76 -54.16
CA PRO A 11 -10.14 -9.01 -52.76
C PRO A 11 -11.44 -9.26 -51.97
N LYS A 12 -11.57 -10.45 -51.38
CA LYS A 12 -12.63 -10.81 -50.43
C LYS A 12 -12.56 -9.90 -49.19
N PRO A 13 -13.70 -9.44 -48.63
CA PRO A 13 -13.72 -8.75 -47.35
C PRO A 13 -13.62 -9.81 -46.23
N LEU A 14 -12.41 -10.18 -45.85
CA LEU A 14 -12.12 -11.05 -44.72
C LEU A 14 -11.30 -10.26 -43.70
N LYS A 15 -11.97 -9.40 -42.93
CA LYS A 15 -11.56 -8.86 -41.61
C LYS A 15 -12.52 -7.74 -41.20
N LEU A 16 -13.78 -8.06 -40.94
CA LEU A 16 -14.66 -7.17 -40.15
C LEU A 16 -15.73 -7.92 -39.35
N LYS A 17 -15.74 -9.26 -39.38
CA LYS A 17 -16.79 -10.09 -38.80
C LYS A 17 -16.31 -11.03 -37.68
N ALA A 18 -15.08 -10.84 -37.20
CA ALA A 18 -14.45 -11.72 -36.20
C ALA A 18 -14.27 -11.09 -34.81
N MET A 19 -14.78 -9.88 -34.56
CA MET A 19 -14.72 -9.21 -33.23
C MET A 19 -16.06 -9.19 -32.49
N ALA A 20 -17.10 -9.82 -33.04
CA ALA A 20 -18.45 -9.79 -32.45
C ALA A 20 -18.72 -10.92 -31.45
N ASP A 21 -17.93 -12.00 -31.47
CA ASP A 21 -18.19 -13.26 -30.75
C ASP A 21 -17.15 -13.60 -29.66
N GLU A 22 -16.25 -12.69 -29.28
CA GLU A 22 -15.42 -12.92 -28.09
C GLU A 22 -16.25 -12.69 -26.83
N GLU A 23 -16.34 -13.73 -25.99
CA GLU A 23 -16.97 -13.72 -24.68
C GLU A 23 -16.26 -12.67 -23.79
N LEU A 24 -17.02 -11.79 -23.13
CA LEU A 24 -16.45 -10.79 -22.24
C LEU A 24 -15.92 -11.50 -20.99
N ASP A 25 -14.60 -11.44 -20.78
CA ASP A 25 -13.94 -12.03 -19.62
C ASP A 25 -13.10 -10.97 -18.88
N LEU A 26 -12.82 -11.24 -17.60
CA LEU A 26 -12.00 -10.44 -16.71
C LEU A 26 -10.54 -10.31 -17.16
N THR A 27 -10.08 -11.13 -18.10
CA THR A 27 -8.76 -10.97 -18.75
C THR A 27 -8.70 -9.76 -19.68
N VAL A 28 -9.85 -9.24 -20.14
CA VAL A 28 -9.90 -8.05 -21.00
C VAL A 28 -9.75 -6.78 -20.15
N PRO A 29 -8.75 -5.90 -20.41
CA PRO A 29 -8.48 -4.73 -19.58
C PRO A 29 -9.70 -3.82 -19.37
N SER A 30 -10.48 -3.54 -20.41
CA SER A 30 -11.67 -2.68 -20.30
C SER A 30 -12.74 -3.26 -19.37
N CYS A 31 -12.87 -4.58 -19.33
CA CYS A 31 -13.88 -5.24 -18.52
C CYS A 31 -13.39 -5.43 -17.07
N LEU A 32 -12.08 -5.67 -16.89
CA LEU A 32 -11.42 -5.54 -15.59
C LEU A 32 -11.59 -4.13 -15.00
N HIS A 33 -11.37 -3.09 -15.80
CA HIS A 33 -11.56 -1.69 -15.37
C HIS A 33 -13.00 -1.41 -14.90
N LEU A 34 -14.00 -1.90 -15.65
CA LEU A 34 -15.40 -1.76 -15.25
C LEU A 34 -15.70 -2.40 -13.90
N VAL A 35 -15.24 -3.63 -13.69
CA VAL A 35 -15.45 -4.35 -12.41
C VAL A 35 -14.69 -3.68 -11.27
N SER A 36 -13.44 -3.28 -11.50
CA SER A 36 -12.65 -2.56 -10.50
C SER A 36 -13.26 -1.20 -10.14
N ALA A 37 -13.82 -0.46 -11.10
CA ALA A 37 -14.53 0.79 -10.83
C ALA A 37 -15.80 0.56 -10.02
N PHE A 38 -16.56 -0.50 -10.33
CA PHE A 38 -17.74 -0.86 -9.56
C PHE A 38 -17.40 -1.18 -8.11
N LEU A 39 -16.36 -1.99 -7.87
CA LEU A 39 -15.91 -2.38 -6.54
C LEU A 39 -15.29 -1.21 -5.75
N ALA A 40 -14.66 -0.25 -6.43
CA ALA A 40 -14.18 0.99 -5.83
C ALA A 40 -15.31 1.99 -5.52
N MET A 41 -16.54 1.68 -5.95
CA MET A 41 -17.72 2.54 -5.88
C MET A 41 -17.55 3.89 -6.61
N GLU A 42 -16.97 3.85 -7.80
CA GLU A 42 -16.90 5.03 -8.68
C GLU A 42 -18.30 5.59 -9.00
N PRO A 43 -18.43 6.91 -9.27
CA PRO A 43 -19.72 7.49 -9.62
C PRO A 43 -20.41 6.74 -10.78
N PRO A 44 -21.74 6.54 -10.73
CA PRO A 44 -22.46 5.83 -11.79
C PRO A 44 -22.17 6.28 -13.22
N ASP A 45 -21.92 7.57 -13.47
CA ASP A 45 -21.55 8.05 -14.81
C ASP A 45 -20.23 7.47 -15.32
N VAL A 46 -19.26 7.29 -14.42
CA VAL A 46 -17.97 6.64 -14.73
C VAL A 46 -18.22 5.19 -15.10
N LEU A 47 -19.08 4.48 -14.36
CA LEU A 47 -19.44 3.09 -14.69
C LEU A 47 -20.12 2.97 -16.06
N ILE A 48 -21.04 3.88 -16.40
CA ILE A 48 -21.67 3.90 -17.73
C ILE A 48 -20.64 4.16 -18.82
N SER A 49 -19.69 5.08 -18.59
CA SER A 49 -18.59 5.37 -19.50
C SER A 49 -17.74 4.11 -19.75
N LEU A 50 -17.29 3.43 -18.68
CA LEU A 50 -16.49 2.22 -18.76
C LEU A 50 -17.25 1.04 -19.37
N ALA A 51 -18.54 0.91 -19.08
CA ALA A 51 -19.40 -0.13 -19.65
C ALA A 51 -19.46 -0.01 -21.18
N ARG A 52 -19.60 1.22 -21.70
CA ARG A 52 -19.54 1.46 -23.15
C ARG A 52 -18.17 1.12 -23.72
N VAL A 53 -17.07 1.44 -23.02
CA VAL A 53 -15.72 1.06 -23.46
C VAL A 53 -15.58 -0.46 -23.56
N CYS A 54 -15.97 -1.21 -22.53
CA CYS A 54 -15.97 -2.69 -22.56
C CYS A 54 -16.88 -3.24 -23.69
N GLY A 55 -17.96 -2.55 -24.03
CA GLY A 55 -18.86 -2.94 -25.13
C GLY A 55 -18.47 -2.50 -26.55
N GLY A 56 -17.40 -1.73 -26.74
CA GLY A 56 -17.03 -1.17 -28.04
C GLY A 56 -17.87 0.05 -28.47
N GLY A 57 -18.41 0.80 -27.51
CA GLY A 57 -19.16 2.05 -27.69
C GLY A 57 -20.64 1.99 -27.31
N SER A 58 -21.18 0.80 -27.02
CA SER A 58 -22.57 0.59 -26.61
C SER A 58 -22.69 -0.44 -25.48
N ILE A 59 -23.76 -0.36 -24.70
CA ILE A 59 -24.09 -1.33 -23.65
C ILE A 59 -25.09 -2.33 -24.24
N ALA A 60 -24.60 -3.21 -25.12
CA ALA A 60 -25.40 -4.29 -25.70
C ALA A 60 -25.72 -5.38 -24.67
N GLU A 61 -26.61 -6.32 -25.02
CA GLU A 61 -27.03 -7.45 -24.17
C GLU A 61 -25.85 -8.12 -23.45
N ARG A 62 -24.78 -8.47 -24.18
CA ARG A 62 -23.55 -9.06 -23.60
C ARG A 62 -22.90 -8.25 -22.47
N VAL A 63 -22.92 -6.92 -22.57
CA VAL A 63 -22.35 -6.03 -21.54
C VAL A 63 -23.27 -5.97 -20.34
N GLN A 64 -24.59 -5.96 -20.57
CA GLN A 64 -25.58 -6.03 -19.50
C GLN A 64 -25.44 -7.33 -18.71
N SER A 65 -25.32 -8.48 -19.40
CA SER A 65 -25.07 -9.79 -18.78
C SER A 65 -23.76 -9.79 -18.00
N PHE A 66 -22.68 -9.24 -18.56
CA PHE A 66 -21.40 -9.13 -17.87
C PHE A 66 -21.50 -8.29 -16.58
N ILE A 67 -22.19 -7.14 -16.62
CA ILE A 67 -22.43 -6.31 -15.42
C ILE A 67 -23.27 -7.08 -14.39
N TRP A 68 -24.28 -7.82 -14.84
CA TRP A 68 -25.08 -8.66 -13.96
C TRP A 68 -24.22 -9.73 -13.27
N ASP A 69 -23.44 -10.50 -14.02
CA ASP A 69 -22.68 -11.64 -13.53
C ASP A 69 -21.47 -11.25 -12.67
N HIS A 70 -20.85 -10.10 -12.94
CA HIS A 70 -19.62 -9.69 -12.26
C HIS A 70 -19.81 -8.57 -11.23
N CYS A 71 -20.85 -7.75 -11.36
CA CYS A 71 -21.08 -6.63 -10.46
C CYS A 71 -22.31 -6.84 -9.58
N ILE A 72 -23.48 -7.13 -10.17
CA ILE A 72 -24.76 -7.04 -9.45
C ILE A 72 -25.14 -8.34 -8.73
N SER A 73 -25.13 -9.48 -9.41
CA SER A 73 -25.50 -10.78 -8.82
C SER A 73 -24.58 -11.20 -7.68
N LYS A 74 -23.29 -10.81 -7.77
CA LYS A 74 -22.28 -11.04 -6.73
C LYS A 74 -22.33 -10.05 -5.57
N ALA A 75 -23.16 -9.01 -5.67
CA ALA A 75 -23.29 -7.97 -4.65
C ALA A 75 -24.16 -8.37 -3.44
N ASP A 76 -24.67 -9.61 -3.40
CA ASP A 76 -25.61 -10.16 -2.42
C ASP A 76 -25.41 -9.64 -0.98
N GLY A 77 -26.22 -8.65 -0.60
CA GLY A 77 -26.19 -7.97 0.70
C GLY A 77 -24.92 -7.18 1.07
N LYS A 78 -23.87 -7.24 0.25
CA LYS A 78 -22.53 -6.68 0.55
C LYS A 78 -22.30 -5.27 0.01
N CYS A 79 -23.01 -4.89 -1.04
CA CYS A 79 -22.88 -3.54 -1.62
C CYS A 79 -23.93 -2.57 -1.06
N HIS A 80 -23.57 -1.29 -1.06
CA HIS A 80 -24.44 -0.21 -0.59
C HIS A 80 -25.67 -0.04 -1.50
N ALA A 81 -26.85 -0.40 -0.98
CA ALA A 81 -28.08 -0.45 -1.78
C ALA A 81 -28.47 0.88 -2.47
N PRO A 82 -28.35 2.07 -1.83
CA PRO A 82 -28.59 3.34 -2.54
C PRO A 82 -27.65 3.57 -3.73
N TYR A 83 -26.40 3.11 -3.63
CA TYR A 83 -25.44 3.19 -4.74
C TYR A 83 -25.87 2.27 -5.90
N LEU A 84 -26.22 1.02 -5.61
CA LEU A 84 -26.71 0.07 -6.62
C LEU A 84 -27.99 0.56 -7.31
N LYS A 85 -28.94 1.10 -6.55
CA LYS A 85 -30.16 1.72 -7.07
C LYS A 85 -29.84 2.85 -8.05
N SER A 86 -28.90 3.73 -7.69
CA SER A 86 -28.47 4.84 -8.54
C SER A 86 -27.79 4.35 -9.81
N PHE A 87 -26.90 3.36 -9.69
CA PHE A 87 -26.22 2.76 -10.84
C PHE A 87 -27.19 2.08 -11.80
N LEU A 88 -28.08 1.20 -11.30
CA LEU A 88 -29.12 0.54 -12.10
C LEU A 88 -30.00 1.55 -12.84
N LYS A 89 -30.45 2.60 -12.14
CA LYS A 89 -31.24 3.66 -12.78
C LYS A 89 -30.51 4.28 -13.97
N LYS A 90 -29.23 4.62 -13.82
CA LYS A 90 -28.44 5.21 -14.92
C LYS A 90 -28.20 4.21 -16.05
N LEU A 91 -27.95 2.94 -15.72
CA LEU A 91 -27.73 1.87 -16.69
C LEU A 91 -28.96 1.67 -17.58
N ILE A 92 -30.13 1.52 -16.96
CA ILE A 92 -31.41 1.35 -17.65
C ILE A 92 -31.69 2.55 -18.57
N LEU A 93 -31.57 3.78 -18.05
CA LEU A 93 -31.78 4.99 -18.84
C LEU A 93 -30.79 5.09 -20.03
N ASP A 94 -29.54 4.65 -19.85
CA ASP A 94 -28.55 4.68 -20.92
C ASP A 94 -28.93 3.76 -22.08
N VAL A 95 -29.31 2.52 -21.75
CA VAL A 95 -29.71 1.47 -22.71
C VAL A 95 -30.99 1.89 -23.45
N GLU A 96 -32.01 2.34 -22.71
CA GLU A 96 -33.29 2.81 -23.26
C GLU A 96 -33.10 4.01 -24.21
N SER A 97 -32.28 5.00 -23.80
CA SER A 97 -32.05 6.22 -24.60
C SER A 97 -31.41 5.94 -25.97
N ARG A 98 -30.81 4.75 -26.13
CA ARG A 98 -30.16 4.27 -27.36
C ARG A 98 -31.03 3.30 -28.14
N GLY A 99 -32.27 3.04 -27.69
CA GLY A 99 -33.23 2.16 -28.35
C GLY A 99 -32.90 0.66 -28.22
N ALA A 100 -32.05 0.29 -27.25
CA ALA A 100 -31.75 -1.10 -26.94
C ALA A 100 -32.70 -1.65 -25.87
N GLU A 101 -32.90 -2.96 -25.87
CA GLU A 101 -33.68 -3.67 -24.86
C GLU A 101 -32.85 -3.87 -23.59
N VAL A 102 -33.48 -3.67 -22.44
CA VAL A 102 -32.87 -3.84 -21.11
C VAL A 102 -33.18 -5.25 -20.61
N LEU A 103 -32.20 -5.93 -20.04
CA LEU A 103 -32.39 -7.25 -19.45
C LEU A 103 -33.44 -7.23 -18.31
N ASP A 104 -34.31 -8.23 -18.29
CA ASP A 104 -35.37 -8.37 -17.28
C ASP A 104 -34.79 -8.39 -15.86
N GLU A 105 -33.66 -9.06 -15.65
CA GLU A 105 -32.99 -9.16 -14.34
C GLU A 105 -32.57 -7.78 -13.80
N LEU A 106 -32.19 -6.84 -14.68
CA LEU A 106 -31.83 -5.47 -14.29
C LEU A 106 -33.07 -4.69 -13.84
N TYR A 107 -34.21 -4.85 -14.53
CA TYR A 107 -35.47 -4.24 -14.13
C TYR A 107 -35.99 -4.83 -12.82
N GLU A 108 -35.96 -6.16 -12.68
CA GLU A 108 -36.37 -6.85 -11.46
C GLU A 108 -35.57 -6.37 -10.26
N GLN A 109 -34.24 -6.29 -10.39
CA GLN A 109 -33.38 -5.81 -9.32
C GLN A 109 -33.58 -4.32 -9.01
N TYR A 110 -33.81 -3.48 -10.02
CA TYR A 110 -34.12 -2.07 -9.79
C TYR A 110 -35.48 -1.89 -9.10
N ALA A 111 -36.50 -2.64 -9.51
CA ALA A 111 -37.82 -2.66 -8.87
C ALA A 111 -37.74 -3.13 -7.41
N PHE A 112 -36.91 -4.15 -7.13
CA PHE A 112 -36.62 -4.60 -5.78
C PHE A 112 -36.06 -3.47 -4.90
N TYR A 113 -35.06 -2.72 -5.38
CA TYR A 113 -34.53 -1.58 -4.61
C TYR A 113 -35.51 -0.41 -4.48
N MET A 114 -36.34 -0.17 -5.48
CA MET A 114 -37.38 0.87 -5.43
C MET A 114 -38.44 0.58 -4.37
N THR A 115 -38.77 -0.69 -4.14
CA THR A 115 -39.77 -1.11 -3.15
C THR A 115 -39.20 -1.33 -1.75
N SER A 116 -37.93 -1.77 -1.66
CA SER A 116 -37.28 -2.11 -0.39
C SER A 116 -36.62 -0.91 0.30
N LEU A 117 -36.09 0.06 -0.44
CA LEU A 117 -35.48 1.27 0.12
C LEU A 117 -36.56 2.33 0.37
N LYS A 118 -37.11 2.38 1.59
CA LYS A 118 -37.95 3.50 2.03
C LYS A 118 -37.06 4.71 2.30
N ASP A 119 -37.48 5.90 1.86
CA ASP A 119 -36.73 7.17 2.01
C ASP A 119 -36.41 7.56 3.48
N GLY A 120 -36.95 6.85 4.48
CA GLY A 120 -36.80 7.13 5.90
C GLY A 120 -35.76 6.29 6.66
N ASP A 121 -35.11 5.29 6.06
CA ASP A 121 -34.20 4.37 6.78
C ASP A 121 -32.73 4.85 6.84
N VAL A 122 -32.48 6.10 6.45
CA VAL A 122 -31.13 6.71 6.39
C VAL A 122 -30.57 7.07 7.78
N VAL A 123 -31.33 6.87 8.86
CA VAL A 123 -30.98 7.38 10.20
C VAL A 123 -31.05 6.29 11.27
N LYS A 124 -30.12 5.32 11.25
CA LYS A 124 -29.56 4.65 12.46
C LYS A 124 -28.64 3.47 12.09
N GLY A 125 -27.42 3.77 11.68
CA GLY A 125 -26.34 2.80 11.56
C GLY A 125 -25.11 3.52 11.04
N SER A 126 -23.92 3.20 11.53
CA SER A 126 -22.68 3.72 10.96
C SER A 126 -22.68 3.39 9.47
N SER A 127 -22.90 4.39 8.60
CA SER A 127 -23.04 4.22 7.16
C SER A 127 -21.68 4.03 6.51
N ARG A 128 -20.97 3.00 6.98
CA ARG A 128 -19.70 2.57 6.42
C ARG A 128 -19.97 1.58 5.29
N ILE A 129 -19.17 1.69 4.25
CA ILE A 129 -19.25 0.90 3.03
C ILE A 129 -17.92 0.18 2.81
N LEU A 130 -17.98 -0.97 2.18
CA LEU A 130 -16.78 -1.68 1.72
C LEU A 130 -16.46 -1.23 0.29
N LYS A 131 -15.32 -0.57 0.11
CA LYS A 131 -14.72 -0.30 -1.19
C LYS A 131 -13.58 -1.30 -1.42
N CYS A 132 -13.31 -1.68 -2.67
CA CYS A 132 -12.10 -2.42 -3.00
C CYS A 132 -11.28 -1.62 -4.03
N ILE A 133 -10.08 -1.21 -3.64
CA ILE A 133 -9.14 -0.51 -4.51
C ILE A 133 -8.26 -1.56 -5.19
N SER A 134 -8.33 -1.64 -6.51
CA SER A 134 -7.55 -2.59 -7.32
C SER A 134 -6.39 -1.87 -7.97
N PHE A 135 -5.16 -2.01 -7.47
CA PHE A 135 -4.00 -1.51 -8.22
C PHE A 135 -3.68 -2.49 -9.35
N LEU A 136 -3.78 -2.01 -10.60
CA LEU A 136 -3.59 -2.77 -11.83
C LEU A 136 -2.19 -2.51 -12.38
N PHE A 137 -1.33 -3.53 -12.41
CA PHE A 137 0.04 -3.40 -12.89
C PHE A 137 0.10 -3.66 -14.41
N PRO A 138 0.90 -2.89 -15.17
CA PRO A 138 1.01 -3.08 -16.62
C PRO A 138 1.68 -4.40 -16.98
N GLU A 139 1.16 -5.10 -18.01
CA GLU A 139 1.68 -6.40 -18.46
C GLU A 139 3.14 -6.34 -18.94
N ASP A 140 3.52 -5.23 -19.59
CA ASP A 140 4.86 -4.99 -20.14
C ASP A 140 5.88 -4.48 -19.10
N GLY A 141 5.49 -4.41 -17.83
CA GLY A 141 6.34 -4.00 -16.72
C GLY A 141 7.39 -5.06 -16.39
N LEU A 142 8.50 -5.07 -17.13
CA LEU A 142 9.74 -5.79 -16.82
C LEU A 142 10.00 -5.80 -15.30
N GLU A 143 9.80 -6.97 -14.68
CA GLU A 143 10.34 -7.37 -13.38
C GLU A 143 10.35 -6.28 -12.30
N ALA A 144 9.22 -5.61 -12.03
CA ALA A 144 9.08 -4.87 -10.78
C ALA A 144 9.05 -5.90 -9.63
N PRO A 145 9.99 -5.88 -8.66
CA PRO A 145 10.13 -6.92 -7.65
C PRO A 145 8.93 -7.02 -6.67
N SER A 146 8.01 -6.06 -6.71
CA SER A 146 6.76 -6.02 -5.92
C SER A 146 5.51 -6.45 -6.70
N CYS A 147 5.62 -6.77 -8.00
CA CYS A 147 4.48 -7.13 -8.83
C CYS A 147 3.86 -8.46 -8.35
N PRO A 148 2.57 -8.48 -7.95
CA PRO A 148 1.88 -9.72 -7.65
C PRO A 148 1.89 -10.64 -8.88
N LYS A 149 1.94 -11.96 -8.69
CA LYS A 149 1.76 -12.93 -9.80
C LYS A 149 0.45 -12.72 -10.57
N SER A 150 -0.55 -12.11 -9.93
CA SER A 150 -1.85 -11.75 -10.49
C SER A 150 -1.87 -10.42 -11.25
N MET A 151 -0.74 -9.68 -11.36
CA MET A 151 -0.66 -8.32 -11.92
C MET A 151 -1.68 -7.33 -11.31
N LYS A 152 -2.22 -7.67 -10.14
CA LYS A 152 -3.31 -6.97 -9.47
C LYS A 152 -3.14 -7.09 -7.96
N LEU A 153 -3.22 -5.96 -7.26
CA LEU A 153 -3.33 -5.91 -5.81
C LEU A 153 -4.70 -5.34 -5.43
N GLU A 154 -5.52 -6.16 -4.77
CA GLU A 154 -6.85 -5.76 -4.28
C GLU A 154 -6.77 -5.38 -2.81
N VAL A 155 -7.27 -4.19 -2.48
CA VAL A 155 -7.25 -3.63 -1.13
C VAL A 155 -8.69 -3.30 -0.71
N PRO A 156 -9.40 -4.24 -0.04
CA PRO A 156 -10.67 -3.95 0.60
C PRO A 156 -10.50 -2.95 1.74
N LEU A 157 -11.33 -1.91 1.77
CA LEU A 157 -11.35 -0.86 2.79
C LEU A 157 -12.78 -0.57 3.20
N GLN A 158 -13.03 -0.61 4.49
CA GLN A 158 -14.20 -0.02 5.10
C GLN A 158 -14.01 1.50 5.19
N CYS A 159 -14.91 2.25 4.57
CA CYS A 159 -14.91 3.71 4.54
C CYS A 159 -16.25 4.25 5.01
N SER A 160 -16.27 5.39 5.71
CA SER A 160 -17.51 6.09 6.02
C SER A 160 -18.08 6.80 4.78
N LEU A 161 -19.41 6.87 4.69
CA LEU A 161 -20.10 7.77 3.76
C LEU A 161 -20.15 9.21 4.31
N ASN A 162 -19.98 9.41 5.62
CA ASN A 162 -19.78 10.72 6.19
C ASN A 162 -18.29 11.08 6.11
N MET A 163 -17.94 11.96 5.17
CA MET A 163 -16.55 12.39 4.95
C MET A 163 -15.89 13.07 6.17
N LEU A 164 -16.68 13.46 7.18
CA LEU A 164 -16.20 14.09 8.41
C LEU A 164 -16.04 13.10 9.57
N GLU A 165 -16.45 11.84 9.42
CA GLU A 165 -16.32 10.85 10.49
C GLU A 165 -14.84 10.57 10.81
N GLY A 166 -14.54 10.53 12.10
CA GLY A 166 -13.19 10.30 12.62
C GLY A 166 -12.20 11.39 12.25
N ASP A 167 -12.61 12.65 12.39
CA ASP A 167 -11.84 13.82 11.94
C ASP A 167 -11.36 13.68 10.49
N THR A 168 -12.27 13.24 9.61
CA THR A 168 -12.04 12.93 8.19
C THR A 168 -11.24 11.66 7.87
N GLY A 169 -10.61 11.02 8.86
CA GLY A 169 -9.76 9.84 8.67
C GLY A 169 -10.51 8.53 8.38
N CYS A 170 -11.83 8.47 8.57
CA CYS A 170 -12.63 7.29 8.20
C CYS A 170 -12.98 7.21 6.72
N SER A 171 -12.56 8.17 5.91
CA SER A 171 -12.78 8.21 4.46
C SER A 171 -11.47 8.13 3.69
N ILE A 172 -11.53 7.59 2.47
CA ILE A 172 -10.38 7.59 1.56
C ILE A 172 -10.26 8.95 0.85
N TRP A 173 -9.02 9.46 0.75
CA TRP A 173 -8.71 10.75 0.13
C TRP A 173 -7.81 10.56 -1.10
N PRO A 174 -7.92 11.41 -2.13
CA PRO A 174 -7.10 11.29 -3.35
C PRO A 174 -5.59 11.20 -3.11
N SER A 175 -5.07 11.94 -2.12
CA SER A 175 -3.65 11.94 -1.82
C SER A 175 -3.13 10.60 -1.29
N SER A 176 -3.96 9.80 -0.61
CA SER A 176 -3.55 8.47 -0.14
C SER A 176 -3.52 7.46 -1.28
N LEU A 177 -4.41 7.58 -2.27
CA LEU A 177 -4.32 6.83 -3.53
C LEU A 177 -3.00 7.13 -4.26
N TYR A 178 -2.66 8.42 -4.41
CA TYR A 178 -1.42 8.85 -5.06
C TYR A 178 -0.17 8.34 -4.33
N LEU A 179 -0.16 8.45 -2.99
CA LEU A 179 0.97 7.99 -2.19
C LEU A 179 1.12 6.46 -2.27
N SER A 180 0.02 5.72 -2.34
CA SER A 180 0.03 4.28 -2.61
C SER A 180 0.54 3.94 -4.00
N GLU A 181 0.16 4.68 -5.05
CA GLU A 181 0.74 4.52 -6.39
C GLU A 181 2.25 4.75 -6.37
N PHE A 182 2.73 5.74 -5.60
CA PHE A 182 4.16 6.00 -5.44
C PHE A 182 4.89 4.83 -4.79
N ILE A 183 4.35 4.30 -3.69
CA ILE A 183 4.93 3.13 -3.00
C ILE A 183 5.00 1.91 -3.92
N LEU A 184 3.92 1.64 -4.64
CA LEU A 184 3.83 0.48 -5.52
C LEU A 184 4.66 0.63 -6.80
N SER A 185 4.86 1.85 -7.28
CA SER A 185 5.70 2.15 -8.45
C SER A 185 7.20 2.16 -8.14
N CYS A 186 7.57 2.49 -6.90
CA CYS A 186 8.97 2.62 -6.46
C CYS A 186 9.26 1.76 -5.21
N PRO A 187 9.00 0.43 -5.24
CA PRO A 187 9.12 -0.44 -4.07
C PRO A 187 10.53 -0.45 -3.47
N GLU A 188 11.57 -0.21 -4.26
CA GLU A 188 12.98 -0.14 -3.85
C GLU A 188 13.28 0.99 -2.86
N ILE A 189 12.45 2.04 -2.83
CA ILE A 189 12.57 3.13 -1.85
C ILE A 189 12.16 2.64 -0.46
N PHE A 190 11.12 1.81 -0.38
CA PHE A 190 10.43 1.44 0.86
C PHE A 190 10.78 0.04 1.37
N SER A 191 11.22 -0.86 0.48
CA SER A 191 11.52 -2.24 0.85
C SER A 191 12.65 -2.30 1.88
N ASN A 192 12.44 -3.10 2.93
CA ASN A 192 13.33 -3.22 4.09
C ASN A 192 13.55 -1.91 4.89
N LYS A 193 12.76 -0.85 4.66
CA LYS A 193 12.81 0.40 5.44
C LYS A 193 11.82 0.39 6.59
N SER A 194 12.17 1.07 7.68
CA SER A 194 11.21 1.42 8.73
C SER A 194 10.41 2.64 8.29
N CYS A 195 9.09 2.52 8.20
CA CYS A 195 8.20 3.55 7.70
C CYS A 195 7.22 3.99 8.79
N PHE A 196 7.02 5.31 8.92
CA PHE A 196 6.08 5.92 9.85
C PHE A 196 5.14 6.86 9.11
N GLU A 197 3.83 6.61 9.18
CA GLU A 197 2.82 7.49 8.59
C GLU A 197 2.12 8.33 9.66
N VAL A 198 2.04 9.64 9.42
CA VAL A 198 1.25 10.60 10.20
C VAL A 198 -0.09 10.83 9.53
N GLY A 199 -1.19 10.72 10.30
CA GLY A 199 -2.55 10.90 9.77
C GLY A 199 -2.94 9.80 8.78
N SER A 200 -2.80 8.54 9.19
CA SER A 200 -2.98 7.36 8.33
C SER A 200 -4.43 7.12 7.88
N GLY A 201 -5.43 7.69 8.56
CA GLY A 201 -6.83 7.57 8.20
C GLY A 201 -7.27 6.11 8.03
N VAL A 202 -7.72 5.75 6.82
CA VAL A 202 -8.20 4.38 6.52
C VAL A 202 -7.08 3.32 6.47
N GLY A 203 -5.80 3.72 6.49
CA GLY A 203 -4.64 2.81 6.54
C GLY A 203 -4.15 2.28 5.19
N LEU A 204 -4.66 2.81 4.07
CA LEU A 204 -4.31 2.33 2.72
C LEU A 204 -2.79 2.37 2.43
N VAL A 205 -2.12 3.45 2.80
CA VAL A 205 -0.67 3.62 2.61
C VAL A 205 0.11 2.55 3.37
N GLY A 206 -0.27 2.30 4.63
CA GLY A 206 0.31 1.22 5.43
C GLY A 206 0.16 -0.17 4.84
N ILE A 207 -0.98 -0.46 4.23
CA ILE A 207 -1.22 -1.72 3.52
C ILE A 207 -0.25 -1.85 2.32
N CYS A 208 -0.08 -0.78 1.55
CA CYS A 208 0.88 -0.76 0.43
C CYS A 208 2.33 -0.89 0.90
N LEU A 209 2.71 -0.28 2.02
CA LEU A 209 4.04 -0.43 2.62
C LEU A 209 4.33 -1.88 3.06
N ALA A 210 3.34 -2.53 3.69
CA ALA A 210 3.44 -3.94 4.04
C ALA A 210 3.58 -4.82 2.78
N HIS A 211 2.82 -4.53 1.71
CA HIS A 211 2.90 -5.23 0.43
C HIS A 211 4.31 -5.17 -0.19
N VAL A 212 4.97 -4.01 -0.18
CA VAL A 212 6.34 -3.85 -0.70
C VAL A 212 7.44 -4.29 0.30
N LYS A 213 7.05 -4.94 1.40
CA LYS A 213 7.94 -5.51 2.41
C LYS A 213 8.81 -4.45 3.10
N ALA A 214 8.21 -3.33 3.51
CA ALA A 214 8.82 -2.47 4.52
C ALA A 214 9.17 -3.30 5.77
N SER A 215 10.31 -3.05 6.41
CA SER A 215 10.77 -3.85 7.55
C SER A 215 9.99 -3.56 8.83
N LYS A 216 9.43 -2.35 8.93
CA LYS A 216 8.54 -1.92 10.01
C LYS A 216 7.56 -0.91 9.43
N VAL A 217 6.27 -1.04 9.76
CA VAL A 217 5.24 -0.07 9.39
C VAL A 217 4.56 0.41 10.67
N ILE A 218 4.62 1.72 10.91
CA ILE A 218 3.95 2.40 12.02
C ILE A 218 2.93 3.35 11.41
N LEU A 219 1.66 3.14 11.73
CA LEU A 219 0.55 4.00 11.32
C LEU A 219 0.04 4.76 12.53
N SER A 220 -0.26 6.04 12.34
CA SER A 220 -0.74 6.88 13.43
C SER A 220 -1.89 7.77 13.01
N ASP A 221 -2.81 8.00 13.95
CA ASP A 221 -3.94 8.91 13.75
C ASP A 221 -4.33 9.58 15.08
N GLY A 222 -4.83 10.81 14.99
CA GLY A 222 -5.26 11.62 16.13
C GLY A 222 -6.68 11.32 16.59
N ASP A 223 -7.48 10.59 15.80
CA ASP A 223 -8.85 10.24 16.13
C ASP A 223 -9.03 8.73 16.41
N LEU A 224 -9.78 8.40 17.47
CA LEU A 224 -9.99 7.03 17.91
C LEU A 224 -10.90 6.22 16.96
N SER A 225 -11.85 6.87 16.29
CA SER A 225 -12.73 6.23 15.29
C SER A 225 -11.95 5.87 14.03
N SER A 226 -11.06 6.77 13.58
CA SER A 226 -10.13 6.51 12.48
C SER A 226 -9.16 5.40 12.82
N LEU A 227 -8.56 5.43 14.01
CA LEU A 227 -7.68 4.35 14.48
C LEU A 227 -8.39 2.99 14.56
N ALA A 228 -9.63 2.95 15.06
CA ALA A 228 -10.43 1.72 15.11
C ALA A 228 -10.76 1.19 13.70
N ASN A 229 -11.14 2.08 12.78
CA ASN A 229 -11.43 1.71 11.40
C ASN A 229 -10.17 1.25 10.64
N MET A 230 -9.03 1.91 10.87
CA MET A 230 -7.75 1.52 10.32
C MET A 230 -7.37 0.10 10.72
N LYS A 231 -7.54 -0.26 12.01
CA LYS A 231 -7.28 -1.63 12.50
C LYS A 231 -8.17 -2.66 11.80
N LEU A 232 -9.46 -2.36 11.67
CA LEU A 232 -10.39 -3.21 10.91
C LEU A 232 -9.92 -3.38 9.45
N ASN A 233 -9.48 -2.30 8.80
CA ASN A 233 -8.98 -2.36 7.42
C ASN A 233 -7.70 -3.19 7.30
N LEU A 234 -6.78 -3.09 8.26
CA LEU A 234 -5.60 -3.94 8.29
C LEU A 234 -5.98 -5.42 8.43
N GLU A 235 -6.94 -5.74 9.29
CA GLU A 235 -7.47 -7.10 9.44
C GLU A 235 -8.15 -7.61 8.16
N LEU A 236 -8.94 -6.77 7.48
CA LEU A 236 -9.54 -7.09 6.16
C LEU A 236 -8.48 -7.44 5.11
N ASN A 237 -7.27 -6.88 5.24
CA ASN A 237 -6.13 -7.12 4.37
C ASN A 237 -5.16 -8.17 4.95
N GLN A 238 -5.59 -8.96 5.94
CA GLN A 238 -4.82 -10.06 6.55
C GLN A 238 -3.50 -9.60 7.19
N LEU A 239 -3.43 -8.34 7.62
CA LEU A 239 -2.31 -7.77 8.36
C LEU A 239 -2.60 -7.84 9.86
N SER A 240 -1.60 -8.29 10.63
CA SER A 240 -1.72 -8.34 12.09
C SER A 240 -1.45 -6.96 12.68
N THR A 241 -2.29 -6.50 13.60
CA THR A 241 -2.12 -5.21 14.27
C THR A 241 -1.39 -5.36 15.60
N ARG A 242 -0.51 -4.41 15.93
CA ARG A 242 0.12 -4.28 17.25
C ARG A 242 -0.16 -2.91 17.83
N THR A 243 -0.52 -2.85 19.11
CA THR A 243 -0.82 -1.60 19.83
C THR A 243 0.34 -1.09 20.66
N ASP A 244 1.21 -1.98 21.13
CA ASP A 244 2.20 -1.65 22.16
C ASP A 244 3.59 -1.40 21.54
N LEU A 245 4.26 -0.34 21.99
CA LEU A 245 5.66 -0.03 21.65
C LEU A 245 6.66 -1.02 22.25
N SER A 246 6.28 -1.63 23.37
CA SER A 246 7.04 -2.63 24.10
C SER A 246 6.49 -4.01 23.79
N GLU A 247 7.17 -4.80 22.96
CA GLU A 247 7.50 -6.19 23.29
C GLU A 247 8.34 -6.87 22.20
N ARG A 248 9.36 -7.59 22.68
CA ARG A 248 10.16 -8.57 21.94
C ARG A 248 9.32 -9.83 21.70
N ALA A 249 8.17 -9.70 21.05
CA ALA A 249 7.41 -10.83 20.54
C ALA A 249 7.85 -11.13 19.11
N THR A 250 7.98 -12.42 18.79
CA THR A 250 8.39 -12.99 17.49
C THR A 250 8.03 -12.08 16.32
N GLN A 251 9.06 -11.58 15.61
CA GLN A 251 8.91 -10.66 14.48
C GLN A 251 8.07 -11.33 13.39
N ASN A 252 6.75 -11.11 13.43
CA ASN A 252 5.90 -11.44 12.31
C ASN A 252 6.18 -10.36 11.25
N PRO A 253 6.77 -10.72 10.10
CA PRO A 253 7.09 -9.76 9.03
C PRO A 253 5.84 -9.04 8.48
N ASN A 254 4.63 -9.54 8.78
CA ASN A 254 3.36 -8.95 8.37
C ASN A 254 2.65 -8.14 9.48
N SER A 255 3.37 -7.72 10.53
CA SER A 255 2.78 -6.91 11.60
C SER A 255 2.89 -5.42 11.33
N VAL A 256 1.76 -4.71 11.44
CA VAL A 256 1.66 -3.26 11.34
C VAL A 256 1.34 -2.70 12.71
N GLN A 257 2.08 -1.69 13.15
CA GLN A 257 1.84 -1.03 14.43
C GLN A 257 0.85 0.12 14.23
N CYS A 258 -0.19 0.21 15.05
CA CYS A 258 -1.17 1.30 15.02
C CYS A 258 -1.10 2.08 16.34
N ILE A 259 -0.86 3.39 16.24
CA ILE A 259 -0.63 4.25 17.41
C ILE A 259 -1.62 5.41 17.41
N TYR A 260 -2.19 5.70 18.58
CA TYR A 260 -2.94 6.93 18.79
C TYR A 260 -1.95 8.08 18.96
N LEU A 261 -1.97 9.06 18.05
CA LEU A 261 -1.04 10.20 18.05
C LEU A 261 -1.76 11.50 17.67
N PRO A 262 -2.52 12.11 18.59
CA PRO A 262 -3.00 13.47 18.44
C PRO A 262 -1.81 14.45 18.42
N TRP A 263 -1.63 15.16 17.31
CA TRP A 263 -0.43 15.98 17.07
C TRP A 263 -0.30 17.11 18.11
N GLU A 264 -1.42 17.65 18.58
CA GLU A 264 -1.53 18.75 19.53
C GLU A 264 -0.88 18.39 20.87
N SER A 265 -1.16 17.18 21.36
CA SER A 265 -0.72 16.71 22.67
C SER A 265 0.48 15.76 22.64
N ALA A 266 0.97 15.37 21.45
CA ALA A 266 2.15 14.52 21.32
C ALA A 266 3.37 15.15 22.03
N LEU A 267 4.00 14.39 22.92
CA LEU A 267 5.20 14.82 23.63
C LEU A 267 6.45 14.49 22.81
N GLU A 268 7.46 15.38 22.83
CA GLU A 268 8.71 15.14 22.10
C GLU A 268 9.41 13.84 22.53
N THR A 269 9.31 13.48 23.81
CA THR A 269 9.87 12.23 24.35
C THR A 269 9.21 10.99 23.75
N GLU A 270 7.90 11.04 23.45
CA GLU A 270 7.17 9.95 22.81
C GLU A 270 7.53 9.86 21.32
N LEU A 271 7.63 11.01 20.66
CA LEU A 271 8.01 11.11 19.25
C LEU A 271 9.43 10.60 19.00
N GLN A 272 10.31 10.78 19.98
CA GLN A 272 11.65 10.22 20.01
C GLN A 272 11.67 8.68 20.09
N ASP A 273 10.57 7.98 20.39
CA ASP A 273 10.61 6.51 20.31
C ASP A 273 10.35 5.98 18.89
N PHE A 274 9.91 6.85 17.97
CA PHE A 274 9.69 6.50 16.57
C PHE A 274 10.99 6.54 15.76
N VAL A 275 11.61 5.38 15.61
CA VAL A 275 12.76 5.19 14.70
C VAL A 275 12.25 4.76 13.33
N ALA A 276 12.23 5.69 12.38
CA ALA A 276 11.84 5.46 10.99
C ALA A 276 12.93 5.97 10.03
N ASP A 277 13.13 5.25 8.92
CA ASP A 277 13.93 5.71 7.79
C ASP A 277 13.11 6.68 6.91
N ILE A 278 11.80 6.43 6.82
CA ILE A 278 10.89 7.16 5.95
C ILE A 278 9.65 7.56 6.74
N ILE A 279 9.26 8.83 6.62
CA ILE A 279 8.00 9.36 7.12
C ILE A 279 7.05 9.56 5.93
N LEU A 280 5.76 9.32 6.13
CA LEU A 280 4.73 9.48 5.11
C LEU A 280 3.57 10.33 5.64
N GLY A 281 2.92 11.07 4.76
CA GLY A 281 1.68 11.77 5.07
C GLY A 281 0.83 11.98 3.82
N ALA A 282 -0.43 11.58 3.89
CA ALA A 282 -1.39 11.78 2.81
C ALA A 282 -2.44 12.81 3.21
N ASP A 283 -2.45 13.93 2.50
CA ASP A 283 -3.40 15.03 2.66
C ASP A 283 -3.40 15.74 4.03
N VAL A 284 -2.29 15.68 4.76
CA VAL A 284 -2.15 16.24 6.12
C VAL A 284 -2.00 17.77 6.18
N ILE A 285 -1.99 18.46 5.03
CA ILE A 285 -1.84 19.93 4.93
C ILE A 285 -3.21 20.56 4.60
N TYR A 286 -4.16 20.50 5.54
CA TYR A 286 -5.54 20.93 5.31
C TYR A 286 -6.05 22.03 6.25
N ASP A 287 -5.77 21.94 7.54
CA ASP A 287 -6.19 22.92 8.55
C ASP A 287 -4.99 23.72 9.08
N PRO A 288 -4.96 25.06 8.91
CA PRO A 288 -3.94 25.93 9.50
C PRO A 288 -3.70 25.72 11.00
N LEU A 289 -4.73 25.36 11.77
CA LEU A 289 -4.63 25.15 13.21
C LEU A 289 -3.80 23.91 13.57
N CYS A 290 -3.80 22.89 12.71
CA CYS A 290 -3.04 21.65 12.92
C CYS A 290 -1.58 21.78 12.47
N LEU A 291 -1.26 22.73 11.57
CA LEU A 291 0.08 22.83 10.95
C LEU A 291 1.24 23.04 11.93
N PRO A 292 1.15 23.90 12.97
CA PRO A 292 2.23 24.03 13.95
C PRO A 292 2.54 22.70 14.65
N HIS A 293 1.51 21.91 14.94
CA HIS A 293 1.64 20.62 15.60
C HIS A 293 2.23 19.57 14.66
N LEU A 294 1.76 19.50 13.41
CA LEU A 294 2.32 18.64 12.37
C LEU A 294 3.82 18.93 12.15
N ILE A 295 4.19 20.20 12.02
CA ILE A 295 5.59 20.61 11.81
C ILE A 295 6.48 20.20 12.99
N ARG A 296 6.00 20.36 14.22
CA ARG A 296 6.71 19.88 15.41
C ARG A 296 6.95 18.37 15.35
N VAL A 297 5.92 17.59 15.01
CA VAL A 297 6.04 16.13 14.85
C VAL A 297 7.09 15.78 13.80
N LEU A 298 7.00 16.38 12.60
CA LEU A 298 7.96 16.14 11.52
C LEU A 298 9.39 16.53 11.93
N ALA A 299 9.59 17.69 12.56
CA ALA A 299 10.91 18.14 12.98
C ALA A 299 11.56 17.21 14.01
N VAL A 300 10.81 16.75 15.02
CA VAL A 300 11.35 15.84 16.04
C VAL A 300 11.73 14.49 15.45
N VAL A 301 10.90 13.93 14.56
CA VAL A 301 11.18 12.61 13.96
C VAL A 301 12.26 12.68 12.88
N LEU A 302 12.34 13.78 12.10
CA LEU A 302 13.34 13.97 11.04
C LEU A 302 14.73 14.40 11.56
N SER A 303 14.82 15.11 12.68
CA SER A 303 16.08 15.67 13.21
C SER A 303 17.07 14.65 13.77
N ARG A 304 16.79 13.36 13.66
CA ARG A 304 17.64 12.30 14.22
C ARG A 304 18.79 11.95 13.30
N GLU A 305 20.01 12.19 13.78
CA GLU A 305 21.20 11.60 13.18
C GLU A 305 21.19 10.08 13.37
N LYS A 306 21.45 9.33 12.29
CA LYS A 306 21.79 7.91 12.42
C LYS A 306 23.13 7.83 13.13
N SER A 307 23.12 7.61 14.45
CA SER A 307 24.31 7.21 15.19
C SER A 307 24.77 5.83 14.69
N TYR A 308 25.47 5.79 13.57
CA TYR A 308 26.28 4.62 13.22
C TYR A 308 27.40 4.55 14.26
N SER A 309 27.21 3.70 15.27
CA SER A 309 28.32 3.17 16.05
C SER A 309 29.17 2.32 15.11
N ASP A 310 30.18 2.94 14.51
CA ASP A 310 31.21 2.26 13.74
C ASP A 310 32.06 1.46 14.72
N HIS A 311 31.59 0.28 15.13
CA HIS A 311 32.47 -0.73 15.67
C HIS A 311 33.22 -1.35 14.49
N GLN A 312 34.20 -0.59 13.98
CA GLN A 312 35.35 -1.19 13.33
C GLN A 312 35.96 -2.17 14.33
N SER A 313 35.78 -3.45 14.05
CA SER A 313 36.60 -4.52 14.58
C SER A 313 38.00 -4.37 13.99
N ASP A 314 38.77 -3.43 14.51
CA ASP A 314 40.21 -3.37 14.29
C ASP A 314 40.86 -4.28 15.35
N SER A 315 40.62 -5.59 15.20
CA SER A 315 41.36 -6.61 15.95
C SER A 315 42.67 -6.90 15.22
N CYS A 316 43.69 -6.15 15.63
CA CYS A 316 45.09 -6.54 15.78
C CYS A 316 45.67 -7.53 14.75
N LEU A 317 46.38 -6.97 13.77
CA LEU A 317 47.47 -7.63 13.05
C LEU A 317 48.49 -8.21 14.06
N GLY A 318 48.58 -9.53 14.10
CA GLY A 318 49.59 -10.26 14.86
C GLY A 318 50.99 -10.00 14.31
N SER A 319 51.84 -9.40 15.14
CA SER A 319 53.29 -9.39 14.93
C SER A 319 53.90 -10.60 15.63
N LEU A 320 54.35 -11.56 14.81
CA LEU A 320 55.30 -12.60 15.17
C LEU A 320 56.59 -11.98 15.74
N GLN A 321 56.89 -12.20 17.01
CA GLN A 321 58.29 -12.29 17.47
C GLN A 321 58.48 -13.37 18.55
N SER A 322 59.61 -14.05 18.39
CA SER A 322 60.15 -15.19 19.11
C SER A 322 60.47 -14.94 20.59
N GLY A 323 60.42 -15.99 21.40
CA GLY A 323 61.15 -16.03 22.67
C GLY A 323 60.65 -17.10 23.62
N ARG A 324 61.45 -18.14 23.83
CA ARG A 324 61.22 -19.30 24.71
C ARG A 324 61.78 -19.02 26.13
N PRO A 325 61.69 -19.94 27.10
CA PRO A 325 60.83 -19.87 28.30
C PRO A 325 61.63 -19.70 29.61
N ILE A 326 60.96 -19.37 30.74
CA ILE A 326 61.50 -19.62 32.08
C ILE A 326 60.39 -20.13 33.01
N ASN A 327 60.73 -21.22 33.72
CA ASN A 327 59.95 -21.92 34.74
C ASN A 327 59.78 -21.07 36.01
N ASP A 328 58.77 -21.37 36.82
CA ASP A 328 59.02 -21.78 38.21
C ASP A 328 57.76 -22.32 38.88
N GLU A 329 57.96 -23.41 39.60
CA GLU A 329 57.02 -24.13 40.45
C GLU A 329 56.72 -23.35 41.75
N VAL A 330 55.69 -23.78 42.49
CA VAL A 330 55.75 -24.20 43.92
C VAL A 330 54.44 -23.91 44.70
N HIS A 331 53.83 -25.04 45.11
CA HIS A 331 53.16 -25.45 46.36
C HIS A 331 52.23 -24.55 47.24
N GLY A 332 51.17 -25.23 47.73
CA GLY A 332 50.77 -25.26 49.16
C GLY A 332 49.39 -24.65 49.45
N ALA A 333 48.30 -25.43 49.62
CA ALA A 333 47.85 -26.21 50.80
C ALA A 333 47.03 -25.42 51.86
N GLY A 334 45.88 -26.00 52.26
CA GLY A 334 45.18 -25.75 53.54
C GLY A 334 43.75 -25.21 53.43
N ASN A 335 42.73 -26.08 53.59
CA ASN A 335 41.84 -26.22 54.79
C ASN A 335 40.75 -25.12 54.90
N THR A 336 39.48 -25.32 55.29
CA THR A 336 38.63 -26.43 55.77
C THR A 336 37.21 -25.86 56.04
N HIS A 337 36.20 -26.74 56.10
CA HIS A 337 34.85 -26.59 56.70
C HIS A 337 33.79 -25.80 55.92
N GLY A 338 32.56 -26.29 55.67
CA GLY A 338 31.90 -27.54 56.03
C GLY A 338 30.36 -27.40 55.96
N LEU A 339 29.71 -28.38 55.32
CA LEU A 339 28.38 -28.99 55.61
C LEU A 339 27.12 -28.09 55.47
N ASP A 340 25.93 -28.49 55.02
CA ASP A 340 25.23 -29.76 54.76
C ASP A 340 23.98 -29.37 53.93
N GLY A 341 23.26 -30.18 53.14
CA GLY A 341 23.29 -31.60 52.90
C GLY A 341 22.20 -32.02 51.88
N ARG A 342 22.54 -33.06 51.10
CA ARG A 342 21.74 -34.19 50.58
C ARG A 342 20.28 -33.97 50.09
N LYS A 343 20.03 -34.40 48.85
CA LYS A 343 19.48 -35.75 48.52
C LYS A 343 19.48 -36.00 47.00
N THR A 344 20.26 -37.00 46.57
CA THR A 344 20.10 -37.85 45.36
C THR A 344 19.22 -39.06 45.73
N PRO A 345 18.87 -40.06 44.87
CA PRO A 345 19.52 -40.48 43.61
C PRO A 345 18.58 -40.96 42.47
N HIS A 346 19.08 -41.01 41.22
CA HIS A 346 19.33 -42.21 40.37
C HIS A 346 18.09 -43.10 40.12
N ASN A 347 17.79 -43.63 38.92
CA ASN A 347 18.65 -44.12 37.86
C ASN A 347 17.74 -44.41 36.63
N ASN A 348 18.21 -44.12 35.41
CA ASN A 348 18.56 -45.08 34.33
C ASN A 348 17.41 -45.94 33.77
N ASP A 349 17.17 -45.92 32.46
CA ASP A 349 17.97 -46.66 31.47
C ASP A 349 17.37 -46.61 30.04
N LEU A 350 18.28 -46.44 29.05
CA LEU A 350 18.46 -47.18 27.78
C LEU A 350 17.24 -47.35 26.82
N LYS A 351 17.32 -47.23 25.48
CA LYS A 351 18.43 -47.51 24.53
C LYS A 351 17.98 -47.13 23.09
N ARG A 352 18.93 -46.57 22.30
CA ARG A 352 19.38 -46.87 20.90
C ARG A 352 18.33 -47.16 19.79
N SER A 353 18.49 -46.80 18.52
CA SER A 353 19.67 -46.77 17.61
C SER A 353 19.32 -46.05 16.27
N VAL A 354 20.16 -45.15 15.73
CA VAL A 354 21.21 -45.28 14.65
C VAL A 354 20.71 -45.38 13.19
N SER A 355 21.10 -44.39 12.37
CA SER A 355 21.78 -44.45 11.03
C SER A 355 21.72 -43.02 10.42
N ASP A 356 22.82 -42.27 10.32
CA ASP A 356 23.90 -42.29 9.30
C ASP A 356 23.38 -42.14 7.86
N ASP A 357 23.61 -40.96 7.24
CA ASP A 357 24.47 -40.87 6.05
C ASP A 357 24.77 -39.39 5.68
N ASP A 358 26.04 -39.21 5.31
CA ASP A 358 26.72 -37.99 4.87
C ASP A 358 26.25 -37.52 3.48
N ASP A 359 26.32 -36.21 3.23
CA ASP A 359 26.96 -35.73 2.00
C ASP A 359 27.42 -34.26 2.14
N ARG A 360 28.74 -34.06 2.03
CA ARG A 360 29.40 -32.76 1.87
C ARG A 360 29.88 -32.61 0.44
N HIS A 361 29.59 -31.46 -0.17
CA HIS A 361 30.44 -30.63 -1.05
C HIS A 361 29.51 -29.53 -1.61
N GLY A 362 29.84 -28.25 -1.73
CA GLY A 362 31.08 -27.50 -1.60
C GLY A 362 30.99 -26.30 -2.55
N SER A 363 31.28 -25.10 -2.01
CA SER A 363 31.77 -23.91 -2.72
C SER A 363 30.84 -23.09 -3.66
N GLY A 364 30.52 -21.88 -3.17
CA GLY A 364 30.91 -20.61 -3.82
C GLY A 364 30.23 -20.20 -5.13
N ALA A 365 29.36 -19.17 -5.06
CA ALA A 365 29.15 -18.22 -6.16
C ALA A 365 28.61 -16.88 -5.61
N ASP A 366 29.53 -15.94 -5.51
CA ASP A 366 29.44 -14.53 -5.93
C ASP A 366 28.06 -13.83 -5.90
N GLN A 367 27.94 -12.82 -5.02
CA GLN A 367 26.84 -11.86 -5.03
C GLN A 367 26.99 -10.93 -6.23
N GLY A 368 26.43 -11.34 -7.37
CA GLY A 368 26.22 -10.44 -8.49
C GLY A 368 25.18 -9.38 -8.13
N LYS A 369 25.64 -8.14 -7.89
CA LYS A 369 24.79 -6.94 -7.96
C LYS A 369 24.14 -6.88 -9.35
N ALA A 370 22.91 -7.35 -9.46
CA ALA A 370 22.07 -7.09 -10.62
C ALA A 370 21.79 -5.58 -10.66
N LYS A 371 22.33 -4.92 -11.68
CA LYS A 371 22.15 -3.50 -11.93
C LYS A 371 20.79 -3.32 -12.60
N CYS A 372 19.79 -2.88 -11.83
CA CYS A 372 18.44 -2.63 -12.32
C CYS A 372 18.42 -1.36 -13.18
N ASN A 373 18.66 -1.50 -14.48
CA ASN A 373 18.44 -0.42 -15.44
C ASN A 373 17.01 -0.56 -15.99
N GLY A 374 16.03 0.15 -15.41
CA GLY A 374 14.64 0.05 -15.87
C GLY A 374 13.64 1.13 -15.45
N ALA A 375 13.89 1.86 -14.35
CA ALA A 375 13.07 3.03 -13.99
C ALA A 375 13.86 4.31 -14.27
N PRO A 376 13.40 5.22 -15.16
CA PRO A 376 14.05 6.51 -15.29
C PRO A 376 13.74 7.31 -14.01
N ASP A 377 14.79 7.72 -13.30
CA ASP A 377 14.83 8.55 -12.07
C ASP A 377 14.65 7.88 -10.69
N ALA A 378 14.34 6.58 -10.59
CA ALA A 378 14.33 5.89 -9.30
C ALA A 378 15.71 5.92 -8.60
N GLU A 379 16.80 5.80 -9.37
CA GLU A 379 18.17 5.79 -8.83
C GLU A 379 18.52 7.11 -8.12
N SER A 380 18.01 8.25 -8.59
CA SER A 380 18.24 9.57 -7.96
C SER A 380 17.46 9.74 -6.65
N LEU A 381 16.23 9.22 -6.57
CA LEU A 381 15.43 9.23 -5.33
C LEU A 381 15.94 8.21 -4.32
N CYS A 382 16.43 7.06 -4.78
CA CYS A 382 17.13 6.05 -3.98
C CYS A 382 18.48 6.55 -3.45
N LEU A 383 19.15 7.46 -4.16
CA LEU A 383 20.37 8.12 -3.66
C LEU A 383 20.04 9.16 -2.59
N ALA A 384 18.96 9.94 -2.76
CA ALA A 384 18.48 10.87 -1.74
C ALA A 384 18.07 10.17 -0.43
N SER A 385 17.52 8.95 -0.50
CA SER A 385 17.18 8.14 0.69
C SER A 385 18.39 7.49 1.39
N LYS A 386 19.61 7.64 0.85
CA LYS A 386 20.84 7.19 1.51
C LYS A 386 21.39 8.21 2.51
N GLU A 387 20.92 9.46 2.48
CA GLU A 387 21.34 10.53 3.38
C GLU A 387 20.18 10.92 4.31
N GLY A 388 20.17 10.35 5.52
CA GLY A 388 19.24 10.74 6.59
C GLY A 388 17.80 10.20 6.48
N THR A 389 16.95 10.63 7.41
CA THR A 389 15.51 10.36 7.41
C THR A 389 14.80 11.36 6.50
N VAL A 390 13.87 10.89 5.67
CA VAL A 390 13.11 11.72 4.73
C VAL A 390 11.61 11.54 4.93
N ALA A 391 10.83 12.60 4.78
CA ALA A 391 9.37 12.50 4.70
C ALA A 391 8.88 12.66 3.26
N TYR A 392 7.89 11.87 2.86
CA TYR A 392 7.14 12.06 1.62
C TYR A 392 5.70 12.46 1.95
N ILE A 393 5.28 13.64 1.49
CA ILE A 393 3.93 14.14 1.70
C ILE A 393 3.22 14.31 0.36
N ALA A 394 2.12 13.60 0.17
CA ALA A 394 1.22 13.81 -0.97
C ALA A 394 0.05 14.69 -0.52
N SER A 395 -0.29 15.76 -1.24
CA SER A 395 -1.43 16.61 -0.87
C SER A 395 -2.04 17.34 -2.07
N VAL A 396 -3.34 17.60 -1.99
CA VAL A 396 -4.01 18.56 -2.88
C VAL A 396 -3.91 19.95 -2.24
N ILE A 397 -3.29 20.90 -2.94
CA ILE A 397 -3.24 22.29 -2.50
C ILE A 397 -4.60 22.95 -2.75
N ARG A 398 -5.48 22.90 -1.74
CA ARG A 398 -6.83 23.50 -1.80
C ARG A 398 -6.83 25.00 -1.54
N ASN A 399 -5.96 25.44 -0.63
CA ASN A 399 -5.80 26.84 -0.24
C ASN A 399 -4.32 27.17 -0.22
N ILE A 400 -3.93 28.17 -1.03
CA ILE A 400 -2.54 28.56 -1.18
C ILE A 400 -1.97 29.22 0.09
N ASP A 401 -2.79 29.93 0.87
CA ASP A 401 -2.36 30.57 2.12
C ASP A 401 -2.07 29.53 3.20
N THR A 402 -2.89 28.47 3.30
CA THR A 402 -2.62 27.32 4.18
C THR A 402 -1.29 26.65 3.82
N PHE A 403 -1.04 26.44 2.52
CA PHE A 403 0.20 25.83 2.07
C PHE A 403 1.42 26.74 2.30
N ASN A 404 1.31 28.04 2.03
CA ASN A 404 2.37 29.01 2.32
C ASN A 404 2.67 29.09 3.83
N TYR A 405 1.64 28.95 4.67
CA TYR A 405 1.82 28.90 6.12
C TYR A 405 2.58 27.62 6.54
N PHE A 406 2.25 26.47 5.96
CA PHE A 406 3.02 25.22 6.13
C PHE A 406 4.49 25.41 5.76
N LEU A 407 4.80 26.00 4.60
CA LEU A 407 6.18 26.27 4.17
C LEU A 407 6.92 27.21 5.14
N THR A 408 6.24 28.24 5.64
CA THR A 408 6.80 29.20 6.60
C THR A 408 7.17 28.52 7.91
N LEU A 409 6.28 27.67 8.44
CA LEU A 409 6.53 26.91 9.66
C LEU A 409 7.65 25.87 9.47
N ALA A 410 7.69 25.22 8.31
CA ALA A 410 8.74 24.26 7.97
C ALA A 410 10.13 24.93 7.98
N ASP A 411 10.28 26.08 7.33
CA ASP A 411 11.54 26.84 7.32
C ASP A 411 11.98 27.25 8.75
N GLN A 412 11.04 27.74 9.56
CA GLN A 412 11.28 28.07 10.97
C GLN A 412 11.76 26.88 11.81
N ALA A 413 11.34 25.66 11.45
CA ALA A 413 11.72 24.41 12.11
C ALA A 413 12.95 23.74 11.48
N ASN A 414 13.71 24.44 10.61
CA ASN A 414 14.84 23.90 9.84
C ASN A 414 14.48 22.72 8.93
N LEU A 415 13.25 22.68 8.43
CA LEU A 415 12.78 21.69 7.45
C LEU A 415 12.84 22.28 6.04
N THR A 416 13.44 21.55 5.11
CA THR A 416 13.37 21.87 3.68
C THR A 416 12.25 21.09 3.04
N VAL A 417 11.33 21.80 2.36
CA VAL A 417 10.25 21.19 1.57
C VAL A 417 10.60 21.34 0.09
N THR A 418 10.65 20.24 -0.64
CA THR A 418 10.92 20.23 -2.09
C THR A 418 9.80 19.54 -2.83
N ASP A 419 9.23 20.19 -3.83
CA ASP A 419 8.28 19.56 -4.76
C ASP A 419 9.05 18.62 -5.70
N ILE A 420 8.66 17.35 -5.70
CA ILE A 420 9.24 16.30 -6.54
C ILE A 420 8.23 15.73 -7.53
N THR A 421 7.04 16.33 -7.66
CA THR A 421 5.93 15.81 -8.47
C THR A 421 6.36 15.50 -9.92
N GLU A 422 7.13 16.38 -10.54
CA GLU A 422 7.61 16.20 -11.92
C GLU A 422 8.86 15.33 -12.03
N LYS A 423 9.54 15.06 -10.92
CA LYS A 423 10.78 14.26 -10.86
C LYS A 423 10.52 12.78 -10.66
N VAL A 424 9.30 12.40 -10.27
CA VAL A 424 8.93 11.00 -10.07
C VAL A 424 7.92 10.56 -11.12
N LYS A 425 8.34 9.64 -12.00
CA LYS A 425 7.44 9.01 -12.94
C LYS A 425 6.77 7.79 -12.29
N LEU A 426 5.50 7.92 -11.92
CA LEU A 426 4.73 6.79 -11.38
C LEU A 426 3.96 6.08 -12.49
N PHE A 427 3.67 4.80 -12.27
CA PHE A 427 2.68 4.09 -13.07
C PHE A 427 1.28 4.62 -12.78
N ASP A 428 0.40 4.57 -13.77
CA ASP A 428 -1.04 4.73 -13.57
C ASP A 428 -1.60 3.36 -13.20
N LEU A 429 -1.73 3.11 -11.89
CA LEU A 429 -2.18 1.83 -11.35
C LEU A 429 -3.70 1.82 -11.11
N LEU A 430 -4.37 2.95 -11.28
CA LEU A 430 -5.81 3.12 -11.07
C LEU A 430 -6.51 3.67 -12.33
N PRO A 431 -6.28 3.09 -13.53
CA PRO A 431 -6.75 3.67 -14.79
C PRO A 431 -8.28 3.71 -14.94
N TYR A 432 -8.99 2.98 -14.08
CA TYR A 432 -10.45 2.94 -14.05
C TYR A 432 -11.08 4.03 -13.15
N MET A 433 -10.31 4.67 -12.28
CA MET A 433 -10.82 5.59 -11.27
C MET A 433 -10.87 7.02 -11.83
N GLN A 434 -11.84 7.28 -12.71
CA GLN A 434 -11.93 8.58 -13.41
C GLN A 434 -12.30 9.75 -12.47
N SER A 435 -12.87 9.48 -11.30
CA SER A 435 -13.13 10.51 -10.27
C SER A 435 -11.85 10.99 -9.56
N TYR A 436 -10.77 10.21 -9.63
CA TYR A 436 -9.48 10.52 -9.03
C TYR A 436 -8.67 11.44 -9.94
N GLN A 437 -8.68 12.74 -9.61
CA GLN A 437 -7.92 13.77 -10.33
C GLN A 437 -6.44 13.75 -9.95
N ARG A 438 -5.73 12.74 -10.43
CA ARG A 438 -4.30 12.50 -10.16
C ARG A 438 -3.40 13.73 -10.37
N SER A 439 -3.68 14.55 -11.40
CA SER A 439 -2.89 15.76 -11.72
C SER A 439 -3.02 16.91 -10.72
N SER A 440 -4.03 16.87 -9.84
CA SER A 440 -4.25 17.88 -8.80
C SER A 440 -3.35 17.71 -7.58
N ILE A 441 -2.70 16.54 -7.46
CA ILE A 441 -1.89 16.18 -6.30
C ILE A 441 -0.45 16.61 -6.53
N ARG A 442 0.20 17.02 -5.44
CA ARG A 442 1.63 17.30 -5.39
C ARG A 442 2.30 16.35 -4.41
N LEU A 443 3.51 15.94 -4.74
CA LEU A 443 4.36 15.11 -3.91
C LEU A 443 5.57 15.93 -3.46
N PHE A 444 5.74 16.04 -2.15
CA PHE A 444 6.82 16.79 -1.52
C PHE A 444 7.75 15.85 -0.77
N THR A 445 9.05 16.15 -0.81
CA THR A 445 10.00 15.64 0.18
C THR A 445 10.22 16.67 1.27
N VAL A 446 10.25 16.24 2.53
CA VAL A 446 10.64 17.06 3.67
C VAL A 446 11.86 16.45 4.34
N THR A 447 12.92 17.25 4.51
CA THR A 447 14.19 16.84 5.12
C THR A 447 14.62 17.83 6.18
N TYR A 448 15.29 17.36 7.23
CA TYR A 448 15.87 18.22 8.26
C TYR A 448 17.24 18.76 7.82
N LEU A 449 17.46 20.06 7.96
CA LEU A 449 18.77 20.68 7.76
C LEU A 449 19.53 20.69 9.10
N CYS A 450 20.59 19.88 9.21
CA CYS A 450 21.57 20.07 10.27
C CYS A 450 22.31 21.39 10.01
N LYS A 451 22.10 22.39 10.86
CA LYS A 451 22.80 23.68 10.79
C LYS A 451 24.11 23.63 11.55
#